data_AF-S1P2V4-F1
#
_entry.id   AF-S1P2V4-F1
#
_cell.length_a   1.000
_cell.length_b   1.000
_cell.length_c   1.000
_cell.angle_alpha   90.00
_cell.angle_beta   90.00
_cell.angle_gamma   90.00
#
_symmetry.space_group_name_H-M   'P 1'
#
loop_
_entity.id
_entity.type
_entity.pdbx_description
1 polymer ?
#
loop_
_entity_poly.entity_id
_entity_poly.type
_entity_poly.pdbx_seq_one_letter_code
_entity_poly.pdbx_strand_id
1 'polypeptide(L)'
;MAGFKPGDKAYIVENNRIVRQCTVVRVSAGMHLIRFENGGGIQVKAHRLFATQEEAENSVPTIKKAAAKPAGYRSPYDYMH
;
A
#
# COMPACT_ATOMS: atom_id res chain seq x y z
N MET A 1 -19.42 -7.97 0.61
CA MET A 1 -18.56 -6.78 0.47
C MET A 1 -18.62 -6.34 -0.98
N ALA A 2 -19.02 -5.09 -1.24
CA ALA A 2 -19.02 -4.55 -2.59
C ALA A 2 -17.55 -4.51 -3.07
N GLY A 3 -17.24 -5.29 -4.10
CA GLY A 3 -15.92 -5.28 -4.72
C GLY A 3 -15.72 -4.02 -5.56
N PHE A 4 -14.47 -3.63 -5.79
CA PHE A 4 -14.15 -2.53 -6.69
C PHE A 4 -14.66 -2.83 -8.11
N LYS A 5 -15.27 -1.85 -8.77
CA LYS A 5 -15.73 -1.97 -10.16
C LYS A 5 -14.74 -1.30 -11.12
N PRO A 6 -14.79 -1.63 -12.42
CA PRO A 6 -14.05 -0.91 -13.44
C PRO A 6 -14.33 0.59 -13.37
N GLY A 7 -13.27 1.41 -13.41
CA GLY A 7 -13.31 2.87 -13.26
C GLY A 7 -13.08 3.37 -11.84
N ASP A 8 -13.17 2.51 -10.82
CA ASP A 8 -12.93 2.94 -9.44
C ASP A 8 -11.46 3.24 -9.18
N LYS A 9 -11.22 4.26 -8.34
CA LYS A 9 -9.92 4.51 -7.74
C LYS A 9 -9.73 3.62 -6.52
N ALA A 10 -8.55 3.05 -6.39
CA ALA A 10 -8.17 2.21 -5.27
C ALA A 10 -6.70 2.47 -4.90
N TYR A 11 -6.31 2.04 -3.71
CA TYR A 11 -4.93 2.09 -3.25
C TYR A 11 -4.39 0.68 -3.08
N ILE A 12 -3.11 0.49 -3.40
CA ILE A 12 -2.39 -0.76 -3.19
C ILE A 12 -1.09 -0.47 -2.45
N VAL A 13 -0.62 -1.47 -1.70
CA VAL A 13 0.71 -1.42 -1.07
C VAL A 13 1.72 -2.24 -1.88
N GLU A 14 2.67 -1.54 -2.49
CA GLU A 14 3.81 -2.10 -3.20
C GLU A 14 4.95 -2.43 -2.22
N ASN A 15 5.54 -3.62 -2.37
CA ASN A 15 6.67 -4.10 -1.57
C ASN A 15 6.49 -3.96 -0.04
N ASN A 16 5.25 -4.01 0.46
CA ASN A 16 4.91 -3.79 1.87
C ASN A 16 5.57 -2.52 2.45
N ARG A 17 5.68 -1.44 1.66
CA ARG A 17 6.32 -0.20 2.08
C ARG A 17 5.70 1.05 1.46
N ILE A 18 5.24 0.98 0.22
CA ILE A 18 4.81 2.17 -0.53
C ILE A 18 3.34 2.03 -0.86
N VAL A 19 2.54 3.01 -0.44
CA VAL A 19 1.13 3.11 -0.84
C VAL A 19 1.05 3.86 -2.16
N ARG A 20 0.27 3.32 -3.11
CA ARG A 20 0.13 3.89 -4.44
C ARG A 20 -1.32 3.88 -4.90
N GLN A 21 -1.76 4.98 -5.49
CA GLN A 21 -3.06 5.09 -6.15
C GLN A 21 -3.05 4.33 -7.48
N CYS A 22 -4.17 3.67 -7.78
CA CYS A 22 -4.40 2.96 -9.02
C CYS A 22 -5.88 3.03 -9.43
N THR A 23 -6.17 2.67 -10.68
CA THR A 23 -7.53 2.59 -11.20
C THR A 23 -7.83 1.16 -11.63
N VAL A 24 -9.00 0.65 -11.25
CA VAL A 24 -9.46 -0.67 -11.68
C VAL A 24 -9.91 -0.58 -13.14
N VAL A 25 -9.31 -1.40 -14.00
CA VAL A 25 -9.61 -1.44 -15.44
C VAL A 25 -10.62 -2.54 -15.76
N ARG A 26 -10.48 -3.71 -15.13
CA ARG A 26 -11.42 -4.82 -15.27
C ARG A 26 -11.41 -5.70 -14.04
N VAL A 27 -12.50 -6.41 -13.82
CA VAL A 27 -12.61 -7.49 -12.83
C VAL A 27 -13.00 -8.77 -13.54
N SER A 28 -12.23 -9.83 -13.34
CA SER A 28 -12.48 -11.13 -13.95
C SER A 28 -12.02 -12.24 -13.02
N ALA A 29 -12.86 -13.24 -12.78
CA ALA A 29 -12.55 -14.41 -11.94
C ALA A 29 -11.97 -14.06 -10.55
N GLY A 30 -12.47 -12.99 -9.91
CA GLY A 30 -11.98 -12.51 -8.61
C GLY A 30 -10.64 -11.76 -8.63
N MET A 31 -10.06 -11.55 -9.81
CA MET A 31 -8.87 -10.73 -10.03
C MET A 31 -9.26 -9.36 -10.55
N HIS A 32 -8.57 -8.33 -10.08
CA HIS A 32 -8.72 -6.95 -10.49
C HIS A 32 -7.49 -6.57 -11.31
N LEU A 33 -7.68 -6.25 -12.58
CA LEU A 33 -6.63 -5.59 -13.37
C LEU A 33 -6.62 -4.13 -12.98
N ILE A 34 -5.53 -3.68 -12.39
CA ILE A 34 -5.32 -2.28 -12.04
C ILE A 34 -4.30 -1.63 -12.96
N ARG A 35 -4.40 -0.32 -13.11
CA ARG A 35 -3.45 0.51 -13.85
C ARG A 35 -2.99 1.66 -12.96
N PHE A 36 -1.69 1.91 -12.97
CA PHE A 36 -1.09 3.02 -12.24
C PHE A 36 -1.09 4.30 -13.10
N GLU A 37 -1.05 5.46 -12.46
CA GLU A 37 -1.02 6.75 -13.16
C GLU A 37 0.21 6.89 -14.07
N ASN A 38 1.37 6.42 -13.62
CA ASN A 38 2.63 6.49 -14.39
C ASN A 38 2.75 5.37 -15.44
N GLY A 39 1.65 4.69 -15.76
CA GLY A 39 1.64 3.54 -16.66
C GLY A 39 1.98 2.22 -15.97
N GLY A 40 1.92 1.13 -16.75
CA GLY A 40 1.99 -0.23 -16.23
C GLY A 40 0.69 -0.65 -15.53
N GLY A 41 0.50 -1.96 -15.41
CA GLY A 41 -0.69 -2.52 -14.76
C GLY A 41 -0.45 -3.96 -14.36
N ILE A 42 -1.08 -4.36 -13.26
CA ILE A 42 -0.94 -5.70 -12.70
C ILE A 42 -2.32 -6.26 -12.35
N GLN A 43 -2.43 -7.58 -12.26
CA GLN A 43 -3.62 -8.24 -11.74
C GLN A 43 -3.42 -8.62 -10.29
N VAL A 44 -4.39 -8.27 -9.44
CA VAL A 44 -4.33 -8.53 -8.00
C VAL A 44 -5.66 -9.05 -7.47
N LYS A 45 -5.61 -9.71 -6.32
CA LYS A 45 -6.82 -10.10 -5.57
C LYS A 45 -7.44 -8.89 -4.88
N ALA A 46 -8.75 -8.96 -4.62
CA ALA A 46 -9.51 -7.87 -3.98
C ALA A 46 -8.90 -7.38 -2.66
N HIS A 47 -8.41 -8.27 -1.80
CA HIS A 47 -7.82 -7.90 -0.49
C HIS A 47 -6.52 -7.09 -0.57
N ARG A 48 -5.93 -6.96 -1.77
CA ARG A 48 -4.75 -6.12 -1.99
C ARG A 48 -5.09 -4.68 -2.33
N LEU A 49 -6.38 -4.39 -2.54
CA LEU A 49 -6.89 -3.07 -2.85
C LEU A 49 -7.62 -2.50 -1.63
N PHE A 50 -7.38 -1.23 -1.38
CA PHE A 50 -7.94 -0.47 -0.26
C PHE A 50 -8.70 0.74 -0.81
N ALA A 51 -9.76 1.14 -0.10
CA ALA A 51 -10.61 2.23 -0.55
C ALA A 51 -9.93 3.59 -0.32
N THR A 52 -9.13 3.70 0.74
CA THR A 52 -8.42 4.93 1.11
C THR A 52 -6.92 4.68 1.27
N GLN A 53 -6.14 5.76 1.13
CA GLN A 53 -4.70 5.72 1.39
C GLN A 53 -4.40 5.34 2.84
N GLU A 54 -5.13 5.92 3.80
CA GLU A 54 -4.95 5.68 5.23
C GLU A 54 -5.19 4.20 5.59
N GLU A 55 -6.18 3.55 4.98
CA GLU A 55 -6.44 2.13 5.17
C GLU A 55 -5.25 1.28 4.69
N ALA A 56 -4.69 1.62 3.53
CA ALA A 56 -3.52 0.95 2.97
C ALA A 56 -2.25 1.17 3.83
N GLU A 57 -2.04 2.37 4.36
CA GLU A 57 -0.92 2.66 5.27
C GLU A 57 -1.04 1.85 6.56
N ASN A 58 -2.26 1.76 7.10
CA ASN A 58 -2.55 1.00 8.31
C ASN A 58 -2.43 -0.51 8.13
N SER A 59 -2.54 -1.02 6.90
CA SER A 59 -2.44 -2.45 6.60
C SER A 59 -1.01 -2.98 6.74
N VAL A 60 0.01 -2.12 6.80
CA VAL A 60 1.42 -2.53 6.83
C VAL A 60 2.12 -2.06 8.12
N PRO A 61 2.62 -2.99 8.95
CA PRO A 61 3.32 -2.66 10.20
C PRO A 61 4.57 -1.80 10.00
N THR A 62 5.27 -1.99 8.89
CA THR A 62 6.51 -1.28 8.56
C THR A 62 6.30 0.21 8.32
N ILE A 63 5.16 0.59 7.72
CA ILE A 63 4.81 2.00 7.47
C ILE A 63 4.55 2.70 8.81
N LYS A 64 3.88 2.03 9.75
CA LYS A 64 3.69 2.53 11.13
C LYS A 64 5.01 2.82 11.84
N LYS A 65 6.03 1.98 11.64
CA LYS A 65 7.34 2.11 12.29
C LYS A 65 8.25 3.15 11.65
N ALA A 66 8.06 3.53 10.38
CA ALA A 66 8.87 4.58 9.76
C ALA A 66 8.55 5.98 10.32
N ALA A 67 7.30 6.22 10.75
CA ALA A 67 6.89 7.47 11.39
C ALA A 67 7.34 7.58 12.86
N ALA A 68 7.53 6.45 13.54
CA ALA A 68 8.00 6.42 14.92
C ALA A 68 9.49 6.08 14.96
N LYS A 69 10.35 7.03 15.35
CA LYS A 69 11.76 6.71 15.69
C LYS A 69 11.74 5.53 16.68
N PRO A 70 12.55 4.46 16.45
CA PRO A 70 12.59 3.34 17.38
C PRO A 70 12.99 3.86 18.76
N ALA A 71 12.08 3.78 19.72
CA ALA A 71 12.37 4.12 21.11
C ALA A 71 13.47 3.15 21.60
N GLY A 72 14.69 3.66 21.73
CA GLY A 72 15.85 2.88 22.17
C GLY A 72 17.03 2.81 21.20
N TYR A 73 16.95 3.38 19.99
CA TYR A 73 18.16 3.50 19.16
C TYR A 73 19.08 4.58 19.76
N ARG A 74 20.18 4.12 20.38
CA ARG A 74 21.33 4.96 20.74
C ARG A 74 22.38 4.79 19.65
N SER A 75 22.87 5.91 19.14
CA SER A 75 23.99 5.90 18.20
C SER A 75 25.21 5.29 18.91
N PRO A 76 26.04 4.47 18.24
CA PRO A 76 27.28 3.99 18.82
C PRO A 76 28.22 5.11 19.31
N TYR A 77 28.04 6.33 18.78
CA TYR A 77 28.76 7.54 19.18
C TYR A 77 28.21 8.21 20.44
N ASP A 78 27.02 7.84 20.92
CA ASP A 78 26.43 8.36 22.16
C ASP A 78 27.14 7.85 23.43
N TYR A 79 28.13 6.95 23.27
CA TYR A 79 28.90 6.32 24.36
C TYR A 79 30.31 6.91 24.54
N MET A 80 30.70 7.91 23.75
CA MET A 80 32.03 8.54 23.83
C MET A 80 31.94 9.83 24.69
N HIS A 81 32.02 9.68 26.01
CA HIS A 81 32.13 10.77 26.99
C HIS A 81 33.41 10.63 27.81
#